data_AF-A0A7C2A453-F1
#
_entry.id   AF-A0A7C2A453-F1
#
_cell.length_a   1.000
_cell.length_b   1.000
_cell.length_c   1.000
_cell.angle_alpha   90.00
_cell.angle_beta   90.00
_cell.angle_gamma   90.00
#
_symmetry.space_group_name_H-M   'P 1'
#
loop_
_entity.id
_entity.type
_entity.pdbx_description
1 polymer ?
#
loop_
_entity_poly.entity_id
_entity_poly.type
_entity_poly.pdbx_seq_one_letter_code
_entity_poly.pdbx_strand_id
1 'polypeptide(L)'
;MPAARDLGQISETQSILVTGAGPSLEHDLLWIKANRDKFLLITVDTALPVLMDVRIRPDFIFMLESQVLNLDDFLPYHDPKIALICDLTANPRIIRLFDTLYFFSSRFYPLFAVDFILEQLGVGM
;
A
#
# COMPACT_ATOMS: atom_id res chain seq x y z
N MET A 1 11.79 4.40 11.77
CA MET A 1 12.42 5.02 10.58
C MET A 1 11.97 6.48 10.52
N PRO A 2 12.84 7.46 10.78
CA PRO A 2 12.47 8.88 10.89
C PRO A 2 11.95 9.54 9.59
N ALA A 3 11.85 8.80 8.48
CA ALA A 3 11.37 9.30 7.18
C ALA A 3 9.90 8.96 6.86
N ALA A 4 9.23 8.13 7.68
CA ALA A 4 7.83 7.80 7.44
C ALA A 4 6.92 8.99 7.74
N ARG A 5 5.94 9.21 6.87
CA ARG A 5 4.93 10.26 6.99
C ARG A 5 3.73 9.73 7.76
N ASP A 6 2.97 10.65 8.34
CA ASP A 6 1.74 10.31 9.04
C ASP A 6 0.61 10.05 8.03
N LEU A 7 -0.01 8.87 8.11
CA LEU A 7 -1.12 8.47 7.25
C LEU A 7 -2.33 9.39 7.45
N GLY A 8 -2.54 9.92 8.66
CA GLY A 8 -3.62 10.86 8.97
C GLY A 8 -3.49 12.22 8.26
N GLN A 9 -2.33 12.51 7.67
CA GLN A 9 -2.11 13.74 6.87
C GLN A 9 -2.53 13.57 5.40
N ILE A 10 -2.84 12.35 4.95
CA ILE A 10 -3.37 12.13 3.61
C ILE A 10 -4.83 12.59 3.59
N SER A 11 -5.10 13.66 2.84
CA SER A 11 -6.45 14.16 2.60
C SER A 11 -6.60 14.44 1.12
N GLU A 12 -7.43 13.65 0.46
CA GLU A 12 -7.69 13.76 -0.97
C GLU A 12 -9.16 14.08 -1.20
N THR A 13 -9.44 15.09 -2.03
CA THR A 13 -10.81 15.45 -2.42
C THR A 13 -11.27 14.74 -3.68
N GLN A 14 -10.37 14.01 -4.34
CA GLN A 14 -10.66 13.22 -5.53
C GLN A 14 -11.33 11.90 -5.14
N SER A 15 -12.13 11.33 -6.06
CA SER A 15 -12.62 9.96 -5.92
C SER A 15 -11.44 8.99 -5.80
N ILE A 16 -11.62 7.93 -5.01
CA ILE A 16 -10.60 6.89 -4.80
C ILE A 16 -11.05 5.62 -5.51
N LEU A 17 -10.17 5.03 -6.33
CA LEU A 17 -10.32 3.70 -6.88
C LEU A 17 -9.31 2.77 -6.19
N VAL A 18 -9.80 1.67 -5.63
CA VAL A 18 -8.96 0.62 -5.02
C VAL A 18 -8.99 -0.63 -5.89
N THR A 19 -7.82 -1.13 -6.28
CA THR A 19 -7.70 -2.35 -7.10
C THR A 19 -7.17 -3.52 -6.28
N GLY A 20 -7.94 -4.61 -6.28
CA GLY A 20 -7.54 -5.93 -5.78
C GLY A 20 -7.16 -6.87 -6.92
N ALA A 21 -6.44 -7.96 -6.63
CA ALA A 21 -5.99 -8.94 -7.63
C ALA A 21 -7.11 -9.90 -8.09
N GLY A 22 -8.36 -9.44 -8.08
CA GLY A 22 -9.48 -10.21 -8.61
C GLY A 22 -9.45 -10.26 -10.14
N PRO A 23 -9.93 -11.34 -10.77
CA PRO A 23 -9.91 -11.49 -12.23
C PRO A 23 -10.68 -10.38 -12.97
N SER A 24 -11.61 -9.69 -12.29
CA SER A 24 -12.32 -8.54 -12.85
C SER A 24 -11.40 -7.35 -13.17
N LEU A 25 -10.24 -7.23 -12.51
CA LEU A 25 -9.31 -6.12 -12.74
C LEU A 25 -8.87 -6.04 -14.21
N GLU A 26 -8.62 -7.18 -14.84
CA GLU A 26 -8.18 -7.26 -16.25
C GLU A 26 -9.21 -6.65 -17.20
N HIS A 27 -10.50 -6.83 -16.92
CA HIS A 27 -11.59 -6.28 -17.73
C HIS A 27 -11.67 -4.75 -17.65
N ASP A 28 -11.22 -4.17 -16.53
CA ASP A 28 -11.33 -2.74 -16.26
C ASP A 28 -10.07 -1.95 -16.67
N LEU A 29 -8.96 -2.60 -17.03
CA LEU A 29 -7.66 -1.95 -17.32
C LEU A 29 -7.76 -0.83 -18.37
N LEU A 30 -8.54 -1.04 -19.43
CA LEU A 30 -8.72 -0.02 -20.47
C LEU A 30 -9.46 1.21 -19.94
N TRP A 31 -10.50 0.98 -19.13
CA TRP A 31 -11.27 2.07 -18.53
C TRP A 31 -10.42 2.83 -17.50
N ILE A 32 -9.68 2.11 -16.64
CA ILE A 32 -8.79 2.70 -15.64
C ILE A 32 -7.75 3.58 -16.34
N LYS A 33 -7.12 3.07 -17.41
CA LYS A 33 -6.11 3.82 -18.18
C LYS A 33 -6.69 5.07 -18.82
N ALA A 34 -7.89 4.98 -19.39
CA ALA A 34 -8.56 6.11 -20.05
C ALA A 34 -9.07 7.20 -19.08
N ASN A 35 -9.20 6.89 -17.79
CA ASN A 35 -9.74 7.79 -16.77
C ASN A 35 -8.74 8.10 -15.64
N ARG A 36 -7.45 7.79 -15.85
CA ARG A 36 -6.44 7.74 -14.77
C ARG A 36 -6.26 9.06 -14.02
N ASP A 37 -6.56 10.19 -14.66
CA ASP A 37 -6.47 11.54 -14.11
C ASP A 37 -7.67 11.95 -13.24
N LYS A 38 -8.74 11.13 -13.20
CA LYS A 38 -10.00 11.47 -12.54
C LYS A 38 -10.10 10.98 -11.09
N PHE A 39 -9.16 10.15 -10.64
CA PHE A 39 -9.19 9.53 -9.33
C PHE A 39 -7.79 9.28 -8.79
N LEU A 40 -7.72 9.16 -7.47
CA LEU A 40 -6.59 8.57 -6.78
C LEU A 40 -6.65 7.05 -6.93
N LEU A 41 -5.55 6.44 -7.38
CA LEU A 41 -5.46 4.99 -7.58
C LEU A 41 -4.66 4.35 -6.46
N ILE A 42 -5.31 3.50 -5.68
CA ILE A 42 -4.66 2.66 -4.67
C ILE A 42 -4.70 1.22 -5.18
N THR A 43 -3.55 0.56 -5.24
CA THR A 43 -3.49 -0.88 -5.53
C THR A 43 -3.06 -1.66 -4.31
N VAL A 44 -3.65 -2.82 -4.08
CA VAL A 44 -3.10 -3.78 -3.12
C VAL A 44 -1.90 -4.49 -3.73
N ASP A 45 -1.03 -5.04 -2.88
CA ASP A 45 0.21 -5.75 -3.22
C ASP A 45 0.13 -6.62 -4.49
N THR A 46 -0.71 -7.65 -4.50
CA THR A 46 -0.81 -8.64 -5.56
C THR A 46 -1.44 -8.10 -6.85
N ALA A 47 -2.09 -6.94 -6.80
CA ALA A 47 -2.64 -6.27 -7.99
C ALA A 47 -1.63 -5.36 -8.70
N LEU A 48 -0.51 -5.05 -8.06
CA LEU A 48 0.52 -4.17 -8.62
C LEU A 48 1.05 -4.67 -9.97
N PRO A 49 1.43 -5.96 -10.16
CA PRO A 49 1.94 -6.42 -11.45
C PRO A 49 0.93 -6.25 -12.58
N VAL A 50 -0.35 -6.57 -12.33
CA VAL A 50 -1.44 -6.47 -13.32
C VAL A 50 -1.58 -5.04 -13.86
N LEU A 51 -1.45 -4.03 -13.00
CA LEU A 51 -1.50 -2.62 -13.41
C LEU A 51 -0.19 -2.18 -14.10
N MET A 52 0.95 -2.52 -13.52
CA MET A 52 2.26 -2.01 -13.96
C MET A 52 2.69 -2.62 -15.30
N ASP A 53 2.32 -3.86 -15.59
CA ASP A 53 2.61 -4.54 -16.87
C ASP A 53 1.96 -3.82 -18.07
N VAL A 54 0.79 -3.20 -17.85
CA VAL A 54 0.10 -2.36 -18.85
C VAL A 54 0.39 -0.86 -18.70
N ARG A 55 1.37 -0.51 -17.86
CA ARG A 55 1.85 0.84 -17.55
C ARG A 55 0.80 1.75 -16.91
N ILE A 56 -0.03 1.20 -16.03
CA ILE A 56 -0.93 1.98 -15.18
C ILE A 56 -0.23 2.16 -13.83
N ARG A 57 0.28 3.36 -13.57
CA ARG A 57 0.97 3.68 -12.32
C ARG A 57 -0.06 3.98 -11.21
N PRO A 58 -0.09 3.25 -10.08
CA PRO A 58 -0.88 3.64 -8.91
C PRO A 58 -0.27 4.87 -8.21
N ASP A 59 -1.06 5.59 -7.41
CA ASP A 59 -0.54 6.63 -6.53
C ASP A 59 -0.02 6.02 -5.23
N PHE A 60 -0.75 5.03 -4.72
CA PHE A 60 -0.40 4.29 -3.51
C PHE A 60 -0.40 2.78 -3.74
N ILE A 61 0.53 2.10 -3.09
CA ILE A 61 0.44 0.66 -2.84
C ILE A 61 0.02 0.44 -1.39
N PHE A 62 -1.00 -0.38 -1.18
CA PHE A 62 -1.47 -0.76 0.14
C PHE A 62 -1.05 -2.21 0.43
N MET A 63 -0.06 -2.36 1.31
CA MET A 63 0.54 -3.66 1.63
C MET A 63 0.16 -4.11 3.04
N LEU A 64 -0.60 -5.20 3.10
CA LEU A 64 -1.09 -5.78 4.36
C LEU A 64 -0.23 -6.93 4.86
N GLU A 65 0.51 -7.59 3.97
CA GLU A 65 1.19 -8.84 4.28
C GLU A 65 2.70 -8.67 4.49
N SER A 66 3.25 -9.51 5.37
CA SER A 66 4.68 -9.58 5.69
C SER A 66 5.42 -10.66 4.89
N GLN A 67 4.72 -11.39 4.01
CA GLN A 67 5.27 -12.56 3.34
C GLN A 67 6.45 -12.19 2.43
N VAL A 68 7.53 -12.97 2.52
CA VAL A 68 8.74 -12.78 1.72
C VAL A 68 8.47 -13.04 0.24
N LEU A 69 7.50 -13.89 -0.07
CA LEU A 69 7.13 -14.28 -1.44
C LEU A 69 6.65 -13.09 -2.28
N ASN A 70 6.07 -12.07 -1.65
CA ASN A 70 5.59 -10.88 -2.36
C ASN A 70 6.75 -10.00 -2.85
N LEU A 71 8.01 -10.27 -2.49
CA LEU A 71 9.13 -9.44 -2.93
C LEU A 71 9.28 -9.40 -4.46
N ASP A 72 9.03 -10.53 -5.12
CA ASP A 72 9.16 -10.65 -6.58
C ASP A 72 8.10 -9.82 -7.32
N ASP A 73 6.94 -9.58 -6.72
CA ASP A 73 5.88 -8.72 -7.28
C ASP A 73 6.25 -7.23 -7.23
N PHE A 74 7.23 -6.84 -6.41
CA PHE A 74 7.61 -5.44 -6.22
C PHE A 74 8.94 -5.09 -6.89
N LEU A 75 9.90 -6.04 -6.93
CA LEU A 75 11.24 -5.83 -7.47
C LEU A 75 11.27 -5.22 -8.90
N PRO A 76 10.39 -5.61 -9.84
CA PRO A 76 10.38 -5.04 -11.18
C PRO A 76 9.89 -3.59 -11.23
N TYR A 77 9.16 -3.13 -10.21
CA TYR A 77 8.36 -1.91 -10.26
C TYR A 77 8.82 -0.88 -9.23
N HIS A 78 10.04 -0.37 -9.42
CA HIS A 78 10.54 0.76 -8.64
C HIS A 78 10.19 2.10 -9.33
N ASP A 79 9.22 2.83 -8.77
CA ASP A 79 8.88 4.19 -9.20
C ASP A 79 8.80 5.11 -7.96
N PRO A 80 9.67 6.13 -7.86
CA PRO A 80 9.71 7.04 -6.71
C PRO A 80 8.44 7.89 -6.55
N LYS A 81 7.54 7.90 -7.55
CA LYS A 81 6.25 8.58 -7.49
C LYS A 81 5.16 7.75 -6.82
N ILE A 82 5.39 6.46 -6.59
CA ILE A 82 4.46 5.59 -5.88
C ILE A 82 4.79 5.65 -4.39
N ALA A 83 3.79 5.90 -3.56
CA ALA A 83 3.94 5.85 -2.11
C ALA A 83 3.49 4.49 -1.56
N LEU A 84 4.23 3.94 -0.60
CA LEU A 84 3.87 2.70 0.07
C LEU A 84 3.15 2.99 1.38
N ILE A 85 1.93 2.49 1.52
CA ILE A 85 1.19 2.41 2.77
C ILE A 85 1.30 0.96 3.25
N CYS A 86 1.90 0.71 4.40
CA CYS A 86 2.21 -0.65 4.84
C CYS A 86 2.02 -0.88 6.33
N ASP A 87 1.67 -2.12 6.68
CA ASP A 87 1.57 -2.56 8.07
C ASP A 87 2.96 -2.53 8.74
N LEU A 88 3.02 -2.30 10.07
CA LEU A 88 4.29 -2.34 10.82
C LEU A 88 5.05 -3.67 10.70
N THR A 89 4.35 -4.75 10.40
CA THR A 89 4.93 -6.08 10.22
C THR A 89 5.44 -6.34 8.79
N ALA A 90 5.27 -5.37 7.89
CA ALA A 90 5.72 -5.42 6.49
C ALA A 90 7.19 -5.84 6.33
N ASN A 91 7.47 -6.55 5.22
CA ASN A 91 8.81 -6.99 4.92
C ASN A 91 9.77 -5.78 4.72
N PRO A 92 10.84 -5.65 5.53
CA PRO A 92 11.78 -4.53 5.41
C PRO A 92 12.48 -4.42 4.06
N ARG A 93 12.58 -5.51 3.30
CA ARG A 93 13.15 -5.49 1.94
C ARG A 93 12.26 -4.71 0.97
N ILE A 94 10.95 -4.87 1.07
CA ILE A 94 9.98 -4.14 0.24
C ILE A 94 9.95 -2.68 0.66
N ILE A 95 9.93 -2.39 1.97
CA ILE A 95 9.95 -1.02 2.49
C ILE A 95 11.12 -0.20 1.91
N ARG A 96 12.30 -0.81 1.73
CA ARG A 96 13.49 -0.14 1.19
C ARG A 96 13.42 0.17 -0.30
N LEU A 97 12.40 -0.28 -1.01
CA LEU A 97 12.18 0.02 -2.43
C LEU A 97 11.40 1.33 -2.64
N PHE A 98 10.94 1.99 -1.57
CA PHE A 98 10.08 3.17 -1.67
C PHE A 98 10.63 4.36 -0.88
N ASP A 99 10.56 5.53 -1.50
CA ASP A 99 11.01 6.79 -0.91
C ASP A 99 9.95 7.40 0.02
N THR A 100 8.68 7.22 -0.32
CA THR A 100 7.54 7.75 0.45
C THR A 100 6.83 6.61 1.16
N LEU A 101 6.85 6.65 2.49
CA LEU A 101 6.35 5.58 3.36
C LEU A 101 5.30 6.11 4.33
N TYR A 102 4.21 5.37 4.47
CA TYR A 102 3.21 5.53 5.52
C TYR A 102 3.06 4.19 6.24
N PHE A 103 3.14 4.20 7.57
CA PHE A 103 2.94 3.00 8.37
C PHE A 103 1.56 3.01 9.02
N PHE A 104 0.94 1.84 9.08
CA PHE A 104 -0.23 1.59 9.93
C PHE A 104 -0.01 0.31 10.74
N SER A 105 -0.84 0.10 11.75
CA SER A 105 -0.89 -1.17 12.47
C SER A 105 -2.31 -1.69 12.39
N SER A 106 -2.46 -2.90 11.89
CA SER A 106 -3.72 -3.63 11.89
C SER A 106 -3.79 -4.61 13.06
N ARG A 107 -4.98 -4.80 13.63
CA ARG A 107 -5.25 -5.84 14.64
C ARG A 107 -5.93 -7.02 13.96
N PHE A 108 -5.15 -7.92 13.37
CA PHE A 108 -5.68 -9.16 12.80
C PHE A 108 -5.86 -10.27 13.86
N TYR A 109 -5.14 -10.18 14.98
CA TYR A 109 -5.22 -11.07 16.14
C TYR A 109 -4.82 -10.30 17.41
N PRO A 110 -5.37 -10.58 18.60
CA PRO A 110 -4.90 -9.99 19.85
C PRO A 110 -3.45 -10.41 20.09
N LEU A 111 -2.52 -9.48 19.85
CA LEU A 111 -1.10 -9.68 20.05
C LEU A 111 -0.68 -8.88 21.28
N PHE A 112 -0.31 -9.59 22.35
CA PHE A 112 0.14 -9.01 23.62
C PHE A 112 1.22 -7.93 23.44
N ALA A 113 2.10 -8.09 22.45
CA ALA A 113 3.14 -7.10 22.13
C ALA A 113 2.57 -5.78 21.61
N VAL A 114 1.52 -5.81 20.78
CA VAL A 114 0.85 -4.60 20.26
C VAL A 114 0.11 -3.92 21.40
N ASP A 115 -0.60 -4.69 22.22
CA ASP A 115 -1.33 -4.17 23.38
C ASP A 115 -0.37 -3.51 24.38
N PHE A 116 0.75 -4.16 24.68
CA PHE A 116 1.82 -3.59 25.51
C PHE A 116 2.35 -2.26 24.96
N ILE A 117 2.61 -2.18 23.64
CA ILE A 117 3.09 -0.94 23.01
C ILE A 117 2.03 0.16 23.09
N LEU A 118 0.76 -0.14 22.83
CA LEU A 118 -0.33 0.84 22.87
C LEU A 118 -0.54 1.38 24.29
N GLU A 119 -0.45 0.53 25.31
CA GLU A 119 -0.46 0.94 26.73
C GLU A 119 0.69 1.91 27.04
N GLN A 120 1.92 1.61 26.59
CA GLN A 120 3.07 2.50 26.78
C GLN A 120 2.92 3.84 26.05
N LEU A 121 2.17 3.87 24.94
CA LEU A 121 1.90 5.08 24.16
C LEU A 121 0.70 5.88 24.68
N GLY A 122 0.01 5.43 25.73
CA GLY A 122 -1.18 6.10 26.26
C GLY A 122 -2.38 6.09 25.32
N VAL A 123 -2.35 5.24 24.30
CA VAL A 123 -3.45 5.04 23.34
C VAL A 123 -4.33 3.92 23.90
N GLY A 124 -5.15 4.26 24.88
CA GLY A 124 -6.14 3.35 25.45
C GLY A 124 -7.27 3.07 24.46
N MET A 125 -7.82 1.86 24.51
CA MET A 125 -9.13 1.54 23.91
C MET A 125 -10.26 2.27 24.60
#